data_AF-A0A6A4DIE5-F1
#
_entry.id   AF-A0A6A4DIE5-F1
#
_cell.length_a   1.000
_cell.length_b   1.000
_cell.length_c   1.000
_cell.angle_alpha   90.00
_cell.angle_beta   90.00
_cell.angle_gamma   90.00
#
_symmetry.space_group_name_H-M   'P 1'
#
loop_
_entity.id
_entity.type
_entity.pdbx_description
1 polymer ?
#
loop_
_entity_poly.entity_id
_entity_poly.type
_entity_poly.pdbx_seq_one_letter_code
_entity_poly.pdbx_strand_id
1 'polypeptide(L)'
;MYQFLRQFHPNVVNGAGKDLAEDADGVSPSVHFLMLPDFDASRVDEEVEVLMKNLQSVVEMGRVVRERRTISLKNPVKKVIVVSNDQKTLDGLRRLETYLHDELNMRDLEFSTDEKEWCVLKAEANSRALGRRLGKSLSGVKKQIAQMTHDDVAAFVSSGSVTLEGHELTGDDLLVKREFKGDSKIFEADVSPEGNLMVIIDTREDEELKMQGCAREVITRVQKLRKKAGLVVQDKIHVYFEEKGGEQGPISTAIQSFLPMIASTLGTAPAPLSLQPAHSVPIVTEEAKFADSSVKLVVARPAVLFAAADVLAKHEATVPVEQFTAYVASMKYEDVKVALESADASVSVRNATAQVMLKANVEVFLDAKSFAKSSAKPELAWLTKEA
;
A
#
# COMPACT_ATOMS: atom_id res chain seq x y z
N MET A 1 -7.25 18.53 -25.88
CA MET A 1 -6.19 18.21 -24.89
C MET A 1 -5.42 19.45 -24.46
N TYR A 2 -4.91 20.26 -25.40
CA TYR A 2 -4.13 21.47 -25.08
C TYR A 2 -4.92 22.65 -24.47
N GLN A 3 -6.25 22.72 -24.65
CA GLN A 3 -7.08 23.80 -24.06
C GLN A 3 -6.97 23.91 -22.53
N PHE A 4 -6.72 22.80 -21.83
CA PHE A 4 -6.54 22.81 -20.38
C PHE A 4 -5.25 23.51 -19.94
N LEU A 5 -4.24 23.61 -20.81
CA LEU A 5 -2.98 24.28 -20.45
C LEU A 5 -3.14 25.79 -20.26
N ARG A 6 -4.20 26.40 -20.84
CA ARG A 6 -4.54 27.81 -20.65
C ARG A 6 -4.68 28.19 -19.18
N GLN A 7 -5.20 27.29 -18.34
CA GLN A 7 -5.41 27.58 -16.91
C GLN A 7 -4.10 27.77 -16.13
N PHE A 8 -2.97 27.33 -16.69
CA PHE A 8 -1.65 27.47 -16.10
C PHE A 8 -0.87 28.66 -16.67
N HIS A 9 -1.46 29.46 -17.57
CA HIS A 9 -0.79 30.64 -18.11
C HIS A 9 -0.57 31.68 -16.99
N PRO A 10 0.62 32.30 -16.85
CA PRO A 10 0.93 33.22 -15.75
C PRO A 10 -0.10 34.33 -15.56
N ASN A 11 -0.60 34.93 -16.65
CA ASN A 11 -1.62 35.99 -16.59
C ASN A 11 -2.97 35.51 -16.03
N VAL A 12 -3.30 34.22 -16.13
CA VAL A 12 -4.49 33.60 -15.54
C VAL A 12 -4.24 33.29 -14.06
N VAL A 13 -3.11 32.64 -13.77
CA VAL A 13 -2.76 32.17 -12.41
C VAL A 13 -2.51 33.33 -11.45
N ASN A 14 -1.86 34.40 -11.91
CA ASN A 14 -1.54 35.57 -11.09
C ASN A 14 -2.74 36.53 -10.91
N GLY A 15 -3.94 36.16 -11.39
CA GLY A 15 -5.15 36.96 -11.24
C GLY A 15 -5.22 38.23 -12.11
N ALA A 16 -4.24 38.45 -13.00
CA ALA A 16 -4.21 39.59 -13.91
C ALA A 16 -5.33 39.55 -14.97
N GLY A 17 -5.94 38.39 -15.20
CA GLY A 17 -6.95 38.17 -16.25
C GLY A 17 -8.32 38.81 -16.03
N LYS A 18 -8.63 39.41 -14.87
CA LYS A 18 -9.98 40.00 -14.62
C LYS A 18 -10.21 41.35 -15.30
N ASP A 19 -9.15 42.11 -15.56
CA ASP A 19 -9.23 43.46 -16.15
C ASP A 19 -8.64 43.52 -17.57
N LEU A 20 -8.27 42.37 -18.14
CA LEU A 20 -7.70 42.25 -19.48
C LEU A 20 -8.80 41.94 -20.51
N ALA A 21 -8.63 42.45 -21.73
CA ALA A 21 -9.56 42.18 -22.84
C ALA A 21 -9.63 40.68 -23.16
N GLU A 22 -10.75 40.22 -23.73
CA GLU A 22 -10.98 38.80 -24.04
C GLU A 22 -9.95 38.20 -25.02
N ASP A 23 -9.31 39.04 -25.83
CA ASP A 23 -8.27 38.69 -26.80
C ASP A 23 -6.84 38.96 -26.30
N ALA A 24 -6.68 39.44 -25.06
CA ALA A 24 -5.37 39.67 -24.47
C ALA A 24 -4.59 38.36 -24.27
N ASP A 25 -3.26 38.47 -24.35
CA ASP A 25 -2.36 37.34 -24.19
C ASP A 25 -2.49 36.73 -22.79
N GLY A 26 -2.60 35.40 -22.75
CA GLY A 26 -2.96 34.65 -21.54
C GLY A 26 -4.46 34.55 -21.25
N VAL A 27 -5.32 35.40 -21.82
CA VAL A 27 -6.78 35.42 -21.55
C VAL A 27 -7.59 34.87 -22.71
N SER A 28 -7.04 34.83 -23.93
CA SER A 28 -7.75 34.35 -25.12
C SER A 28 -8.42 32.97 -24.95
N PRO A 29 -9.67 32.79 -25.43
CA PRO A 29 -10.40 31.52 -25.31
C PRO A 29 -9.81 30.38 -26.14
N SER A 30 -9.03 30.68 -27.18
CA SER A 30 -8.36 29.69 -28.01
C SER A 30 -6.86 29.71 -27.76
N VAL A 31 -6.30 28.52 -27.50
CA VAL A 31 -4.85 28.32 -27.27
C VAL A 31 -3.98 28.72 -28.47
N HIS A 32 -4.56 28.82 -29.67
CA HIS A 32 -3.85 29.27 -30.86
C HIS A 32 -3.47 30.75 -30.84
N PHE A 33 -4.06 31.54 -29.93
CA PHE A 33 -3.78 32.96 -29.74
C PHE A 33 -3.05 33.24 -28.42
N LEU A 34 -2.58 32.20 -27.72
CA LEU A 34 -1.76 32.36 -26.53
C LEU A 34 -0.29 32.25 -26.95
N MET A 35 0.51 33.23 -26.54
CA MET A 35 1.95 33.11 -26.68
C MET A 35 2.48 32.12 -25.66
N LEU A 36 3.61 31.47 -25.99
CA LEU A 36 4.35 30.74 -24.97
C LEU A 36 4.86 31.76 -23.95
N PRO A 37 4.64 31.55 -22.64
CA PRO A 37 5.09 32.50 -21.64
C PRO A 37 6.61 32.58 -21.65
N ASP A 38 7.11 33.81 -21.50
CA ASP A 38 8.54 34.05 -21.39
C ASP A 38 9.13 33.38 -20.14
N PHE A 39 10.42 33.05 -20.21
CA PHE A 39 11.15 32.49 -19.09
C PHE A 39 11.18 33.48 -17.92
N ASP A 40 10.63 33.06 -16.79
CA ASP A 40 10.59 33.83 -15.54
C ASP A 40 11.62 33.29 -14.56
N ALA A 41 12.79 33.92 -14.51
CA ALA A 41 13.88 33.54 -13.63
C ALA A 41 13.51 33.61 -12.14
N SER A 42 12.49 34.39 -11.75
CA SER A 42 12.07 34.52 -10.35
C SER A 42 11.35 33.28 -9.81
N ARG A 43 10.92 32.37 -10.71
CA ARG A 43 10.27 31.09 -10.36
C ARG A 43 11.25 29.92 -10.27
N VAL A 44 12.51 30.12 -10.65
CA VAL A 44 13.55 29.11 -10.53
C VAL A 44 13.97 29.03 -9.07
N ASP A 45 13.81 27.85 -8.48
CA ASP A 45 14.21 27.56 -7.11
C ASP A 45 15.16 26.36 -7.13
N GLU A 46 16.46 26.66 -7.06
CA GLU A 46 17.52 25.65 -7.08
C GLU A 46 17.41 24.67 -5.90
N GLU A 47 16.90 25.12 -4.74
CA GLU A 47 16.73 24.24 -3.58
C GLU A 47 15.66 23.17 -3.86
N VAL A 48 14.56 23.56 -4.51
CA VAL A 48 13.50 22.62 -4.92
C VAL A 48 13.99 21.67 -6.02
N GLU A 49 14.77 22.16 -6.97
CA GLU A 49 15.36 21.30 -8.02
C GLU A 49 16.29 20.23 -7.45
N VAL A 50 17.20 20.63 -6.54
CA VAL A 50 18.09 19.70 -5.84
C VAL A 50 17.30 18.70 -5.01
N LEU A 51 16.29 19.18 -4.28
CA LEU A 51 15.43 18.33 -3.47
C LEU A 51 14.68 17.28 -4.32
N MET A 52 14.12 17.70 -5.45
CA MET A 52 13.40 16.80 -6.36
C MET A 52 14.35 15.81 -7.04
N LYS A 53 15.56 16.24 -7.40
CA LYS A 53 16.59 15.34 -7.93
C LYS A 53 16.96 14.28 -6.90
N ASN A 54 17.18 14.67 -5.64
CA ASN A 54 17.47 13.72 -4.56
C ASN A 54 16.33 12.72 -4.34
N LEU A 55 15.07 13.20 -4.37
CA LEU A 55 13.89 12.33 -4.29
C LEU A 55 13.89 11.29 -5.42
N GLN A 56 14.07 11.73 -6.67
CA GLN A 56 14.10 10.84 -7.83
C GLN A 56 15.22 9.82 -7.73
N SER A 57 16.41 10.23 -7.30
CA SER A 57 17.54 9.31 -7.07
C SER A 57 17.20 8.25 -6.02
N VAL A 58 16.57 8.62 -4.90
CA VAL A 58 16.14 7.67 -3.86
C VAL A 58 15.11 6.67 -4.40
N VAL A 59 14.11 7.16 -5.14
CA VAL A 59 13.08 6.31 -5.74
C VAL A 59 13.68 5.34 -6.75
N GLU A 60 14.56 5.80 -7.63
CA GLU A 60 15.19 4.96 -8.64
C GLU A 60 16.08 3.88 -8.01
N MET A 61 16.94 4.27 -7.06
CA MET A 61 17.75 3.31 -6.30
C MET A 61 16.87 2.28 -5.59
N GLY A 62 15.78 2.71 -4.95
CA GLY A 62 14.85 1.79 -4.30
C GLY A 62 14.20 0.81 -5.28
N ARG A 63 13.83 1.26 -6.49
CA ARG A 63 13.29 0.41 -7.57
C ARG A 63 14.32 -0.61 -8.05
N VAL A 64 15.56 -0.17 -8.26
CA VAL A 64 16.68 -1.04 -8.66
C VAL A 64 16.94 -2.12 -7.60
N VAL A 65 16.98 -1.74 -6.31
CA VAL A 65 17.14 -2.69 -5.20
C VAL A 65 16.04 -3.75 -5.19
N ARG A 66 14.78 -3.33 -5.37
CA ARG A 66 13.63 -4.23 -5.44
C ARG A 66 13.71 -5.16 -6.64
N GLU A 67 14.11 -4.66 -7.81
CA GLU A 67 14.25 -5.47 -9.02
C GLU A 67 15.33 -6.55 -8.84
N ARG A 68 16.50 -6.20 -8.29
CA ARG A 68 17.59 -7.16 -7.98
C ARG A 68 17.11 -8.32 -7.11
N ARG A 69 16.14 -8.07 -6.23
CA ARG A 69 15.54 -9.06 -5.32
C ARG A 69 14.19 -9.59 -5.78
N THR A 70 13.74 -9.22 -6.99
CA THR A 70 12.46 -9.64 -7.58
C THR A 70 11.24 -9.27 -6.72
N ILE A 71 11.32 -8.19 -5.93
CA ILE A 71 10.23 -7.72 -5.07
C ILE A 71 9.30 -6.79 -5.87
N SER A 72 8.13 -7.29 -6.28
CA SER A 72 7.14 -6.48 -6.99
C SER A 72 6.69 -5.25 -6.19
N LEU A 73 6.49 -4.09 -6.83
CA LEU A 73 5.98 -2.85 -6.22
C LEU A 73 4.64 -3.01 -5.49
N LYS A 74 3.87 -4.05 -5.82
CA LYS A 74 2.60 -4.36 -5.14
C LYS A 74 2.79 -4.83 -3.71
N ASN A 75 3.93 -5.46 -3.43
CA ASN A 75 4.24 -6.00 -2.12
C ASN A 75 4.92 -4.90 -1.31
N PRO A 76 4.35 -4.47 -0.17
CA PRO A 76 5.03 -3.49 0.65
C PRO A 76 6.37 -4.02 1.16
N VAL A 77 7.39 -3.17 1.25
CA VAL A 77 8.65 -3.51 1.93
C VAL A 77 8.58 -3.06 3.38
N LYS A 78 9.25 -3.79 4.28
CA LYS A 78 9.18 -3.51 5.71
C LYS A 78 9.81 -2.18 6.05
N LYS A 79 11.06 -1.99 5.63
CA LYS A 79 11.87 -0.85 6.02
C LYS A 79 12.78 -0.42 4.89
N VAL A 80 12.87 0.88 4.67
CA VAL A 80 13.86 1.52 3.80
C VAL A 80 14.69 2.47 4.65
N ILE A 81 16.00 2.42 4.46
CA ILE A 81 16.97 3.28 5.14
C ILE A 81 17.68 4.10 4.08
N VAL A 82 17.61 5.43 4.21
CA VAL A 82 18.32 6.36 3.35
C VAL A 82 19.49 6.93 4.13
N VAL A 83 20.70 6.76 3.60
CA VAL A 83 21.94 7.18 4.23
C VAL A 83 22.61 8.27 3.41
N SER A 84 22.99 9.36 4.07
CA SER A 84 23.76 10.46 3.48
C SER A 84 24.61 11.15 4.54
N ASN A 85 25.78 11.67 4.16
CA ASN A 85 26.61 12.47 5.04
C ASN A 85 26.09 13.91 5.23
N ASP A 86 25.20 14.39 4.36
CA ASP A 86 24.64 15.73 4.43
C ASP A 86 23.25 15.75 5.12
N GLN A 87 23.22 16.33 6.32
CA GLN A 87 21.99 16.47 7.09
C GLN A 87 20.92 17.32 6.35
N LYS A 88 21.32 18.33 5.57
CA LYS A 88 20.36 19.17 4.84
C LYS A 88 19.61 18.37 3.80
N THR A 89 20.32 17.49 3.08
CA THR A 89 19.72 16.57 2.11
C THR A 89 18.70 15.64 2.79
N LEU A 90 19.03 15.06 3.94
CA LEU A 90 18.12 14.19 4.69
C LEU A 90 16.89 14.95 5.22
N ASP A 91 17.08 16.15 5.76
CA ASP A 91 15.98 16.98 6.25
C ASP A 91 15.04 17.40 5.11
N GLY A 92 15.60 17.67 3.93
CA GLY A 92 14.84 17.90 2.71
C GLY A 92 13.99 16.68 2.34
N LEU A 93 14.61 15.51 2.23
CA LEU A 93 13.92 14.26 1.89
C LEU A 93 12.83 13.88 2.92
N ARG A 94 13.05 14.19 4.20
CA ARG A 94 12.05 14.00 5.26
C ARG A 94 10.78 14.82 5.01
N ARG A 95 10.88 16.03 4.43
CA ARG A 95 9.69 16.82 4.03
C ARG A 95 8.90 16.16 2.90
N LEU A 96 9.52 15.25 2.15
CA LEU A 96 8.93 14.54 1.02
C LEU A 96 8.69 13.06 1.32
N GLU A 97 8.68 12.66 2.59
CA GLU A 97 8.54 11.26 3.00
C GLU A 97 7.27 10.60 2.46
N THR A 98 6.17 11.35 2.32
CA THR A 98 4.91 10.83 1.77
C THR A 98 5.09 10.34 0.34
N TYR A 99 5.82 11.09 -0.50
CA TYR A 99 6.12 10.68 -1.87
C TYR A 99 6.98 9.43 -1.90
N LEU A 100 7.97 9.33 -1.00
CA LEU A 100 8.78 8.13 -0.89
C LEU A 100 7.93 6.92 -0.48
N HIS A 101 7.02 7.08 0.50
CA HIS A 101 6.14 5.99 0.95
C HIS A 101 5.24 5.48 -0.18
N ASP A 102 4.69 6.39 -0.98
CA ASP A 102 3.82 6.05 -2.09
C ASP A 102 4.59 5.38 -3.24
N GLU A 103 5.74 5.93 -3.62
CA GLU A 103 6.55 5.44 -4.75
C GLU A 103 7.25 4.11 -4.44
N LEU A 104 7.76 3.95 -3.22
CA LEU A 104 8.47 2.75 -2.79
C LEU A 104 7.60 1.78 -2.00
N ASN A 105 6.30 2.03 -1.80
CA ASN A 105 5.36 1.18 -1.06
C ASN A 105 6.03 0.51 0.16
N MET A 106 6.36 1.31 1.17
CA MET A 106 7.11 0.87 2.36
C MET A 106 6.34 1.16 3.65
N ARG A 107 6.55 0.37 4.69
CA ARG A 107 5.97 0.62 6.02
C ARG A 107 6.77 1.64 6.82
N ASP A 108 8.08 1.40 6.95
CA ASP A 108 8.97 2.25 7.74
C ASP A 108 10.03 2.91 6.85
N LEU A 109 10.29 4.19 7.10
CA LEU A 109 11.37 4.96 6.48
C LEU A 109 12.29 5.50 7.57
N GLU A 110 13.58 5.23 7.45
CA GLU A 110 14.61 5.76 8.35
C GLU A 110 15.65 6.56 7.57
N PHE A 111 16.10 7.64 8.16
CA PHE A 111 17.20 8.45 7.65
C PHE A 111 18.37 8.35 8.62
N SER A 112 19.55 8.02 8.12
CA SER A 112 20.77 7.94 8.93
C SER A 112 21.90 8.77 8.33
N THR A 113 22.60 9.50 9.19
CA THR A 113 23.86 10.16 8.85
C THR A 113 25.08 9.28 9.10
N ASP A 114 24.90 8.13 9.78
CA ASP A 114 25.99 7.27 10.16
C ASP A 114 26.41 6.37 8.99
N GLU A 115 27.32 6.87 8.15
CA GLU A 115 27.91 6.08 7.08
C GLU A 115 28.73 4.88 7.64
N LYS A 116 29.26 4.92 8.86
CA LYS A 116 30.09 3.83 9.41
C LYS A 116 29.28 2.58 9.72
N GLU A 117 28.02 2.77 10.07
CA GLU A 117 27.08 1.69 10.34
C GLU A 117 26.79 0.89 9.06
N TRP A 118 26.48 1.59 7.97
CA TRP A 118 25.91 0.99 6.76
C TRP A 118 26.83 0.94 5.54
N CYS A 119 27.98 1.61 5.58
CA CYS A 119 28.88 1.76 4.44
C CYS A 119 30.35 1.47 4.81
N VAL A 120 31.08 0.89 3.86
CA VAL A 120 32.54 0.92 3.82
C VAL A 120 32.95 1.88 2.71
N LEU A 121 33.78 2.85 3.05
CA LEU A 121 34.38 3.77 2.08
C LEU A 121 35.62 3.12 1.51
N LYS A 122 35.70 3.06 0.18
CA LYS A 122 36.90 2.65 -0.54
C LYS A 122 37.32 3.75 -1.49
N ALA A 123 38.62 3.98 -1.61
CA ALA A 123 39.16 4.89 -2.58
C ALA A 123 39.72 4.11 -3.78
N GLU A 124 39.45 4.61 -4.99
CA GLU A 124 40.07 4.17 -6.22
C GLU A 124 40.84 5.32 -6.87
N ALA A 125 42.02 5.02 -7.42
CA ALA A 125 42.81 6.01 -8.13
C ALA A 125 42.14 6.39 -9.44
N ASN A 126 41.92 7.69 -9.69
CA ASN A 126 41.54 8.19 -11.00
C ASN A 126 42.73 8.04 -11.96
N SER A 127 42.80 6.87 -12.60
CA SER A 127 43.97 6.47 -13.39
C SER A 127 44.22 7.41 -14.58
N ARG A 128 43.19 8.11 -15.06
CA ARG A 128 43.31 9.09 -16.15
C ARG A 128 43.93 10.40 -15.69
N ALA A 129 43.49 10.93 -14.54
CA ALA A 129 44.03 12.16 -13.97
C ALA A 129 45.45 11.93 -13.42
N LEU A 130 45.61 10.90 -12.59
CA LEU A 130 46.87 10.58 -11.93
C LEU A 130 47.92 10.02 -12.90
N GLY A 131 47.51 9.34 -13.97
CA GLY A 131 48.43 8.86 -15.00
C GLY A 131 49.17 10.00 -15.72
N ARG A 132 48.53 11.16 -15.91
CA ARG A 132 49.16 12.35 -16.52
C ARG A 132 50.16 13.03 -15.58
N ARG A 133 49.90 13.03 -14.27
CA ARG A 133 50.73 13.70 -13.26
C ARG A 133 51.88 12.83 -12.75
N LEU A 134 51.61 11.57 -12.42
CA LEU A 134 52.53 10.72 -11.66
C LEU A 134 53.29 9.71 -12.52
N GLY A 135 52.84 9.42 -13.75
CA GLY A 135 53.54 8.54 -14.69
C GLY A 135 53.97 7.21 -14.06
N LYS A 136 55.29 7.02 -13.87
CA LYS A 136 55.87 5.79 -13.29
C LYS A 136 55.52 5.56 -11.81
N SER A 137 55.29 6.62 -11.04
CA SER A 137 54.94 6.54 -9.60
C SER A 137 53.48 6.14 -9.36
N LEU A 138 52.64 6.12 -10.41
CA LEU A 138 51.22 5.75 -10.31
C LEU A 138 51.01 4.37 -9.67
N SER A 139 51.89 3.41 -9.96
CA SER A 139 51.78 2.04 -9.46
C SER A 139 51.99 1.92 -7.94
N GLY A 140 52.85 2.76 -7.36
CA GLY A 140 53.08 2.83 -5.90
C GLY A 140 51.89 3.48 -5.19
N VAL A 141 51.49 4.66 -5.69
CA VAL A 141 50.33 5.39 -5.18
C VAL A 141 49.05 4.57 -5.27
N LYS A 142 48.79 3.85 -6.36
CA LYS A 142 47.59 2.98 -6.49
C LYS A 142 47.56 1.86 -5.45
N LYS A 143 48.71 1.31 -5.06
CA LYS A 143 48.78 0.30 -3.98
C LYS A 143 48.46 0.89 -2.63
N GLN A 144 48.96 2.09 -2.32
CA GLN A 144 48.63 2.77 -1.07
C GLN A 144 47.15 3.17 -1.01
N ILE A 145 46.58 3.67 -2.11
CA ILE A 145 45.15 4.00 -2.20
C ILE A 145 44.28 2.76 -1.92
N ALA A 146 44.66 1.59 -2.46
CA ALA A 146 43.95 0.35 -2.21
C ALA A 146 44.10 -0.19 -0.76
N GLN A 147 45.09 0.30 -0.01
CA GLN A 147 45.32 -0.06 1.40
C GLN A 147 44.71 0.93 2.39
N MET A 148 44.16 2.06 1.92
CA MET A 148 43.51 3.04 2.79
C MET A 148 42.35 2.40 3.56
N THR A 149 42.28 2.68 4.86
CA THR A 149 41.16 2.25 5.69
C THR A 149 39.96 3.18 5.49
N HIS A 150 38.78 2.75 5.96
CA HIS A 150 37.59 3.59 5.90
C HIS A 150 37.80 4.96 6.57
N ASP A 151 38.52 5.00 7.70
CA ASP A 151 38.81 6.25 8.42
C ASP A 151 39.75 7.16 7.62
N ASP A 152 40.73 6.59 6.89
CA ASP A 152 41.63 7.37 6.02
C ASP A 152 40.88 8.00 4.85
N VAL A 153 39.93 7.26 4.26
CA VAL A 153 39.09 7.77 3.16
C VAL A 153 38.09 8.81 3.67
N ALA A 154 37.50 8.61 4.84
CA ALA A 154 36.64 9.61 5.49
C ALA A 154 37.40 10.89 5.84
N ALA A 155 38.65 10.77 6.29
CA ALA A 155 39.54 11.90 6.53
C ALA A 155 39.82 12.66 5.23
N PHE A 156 40.12 11.98 4.13
CA PHE A 156 40.30 12.60 2.81
C PHE A 156 39.06 13.36 2.34
N VAL A 157 37.86 12.80 2.51
CA VAL A 157 36.60 13.48 2.15
C VAL A 157 36.40 14.76 2.96
N SER A 158 36.84 14.76 4.22
CA SER A 158 36.70 15.92 5.13
C SER A 158 37.80 16.97 4.94
N SER A 159 39.04 16.55 4.70
CA SER A 159 40.20 17.44 4.54
C SER A 159 40.38 17.97 3.12
N GLY A 160 39.86 17.27 2.11
CA GLY A 160 40.00 17.62 0.70
C GLY A 160 41.35 17.28 0.07
N SER A 161 42.34 16.89 0.87
CA SER A 161 43.66 16.43 0.39
C SER A 161 44.26 15.34 1.28
N VAL A 162 45.05 14.47 0.66
CA VAL A 162 45.84 13.44 1.35
C VAL A 162 47.22 13.34 0.70
N THR A 163 48.28 13.22 1.50
CA THR A 163 49.64 13.03 1.00
C THR A 163 50.00 11.55 1.00
N LEU A 164 50.17 10.95 -0.17
CA LEU A 164 50.61 9.56 -0.35
C LEU A 164 51.92 9.52 -1.16
N GLU A 165 52.91 8.75 -0.70
CA GLU A 165 54.27 8.69 -1.29
C GLU A 165 54.92 10.07 -1.60
N GLY A 166 54.65 11.09 -0.78
CA GLY A 166 55.19 12.44 -0.99
C GLY A 166 54.48 13.26 -2.08
N HIS A 167 53.37 12.76 -2.61
CA HIS A 167 52.51 13.46 -3.56
C HIS A 167 51.19 13.86 -2.89
N GLU A 168 50.83 15.13 -3.04
CA GLU A 168 49.52 15.64 -2.60
C GLU A 168 48.45 15.26 -3.64
N LEU A 169 47.52 14.43 -3.19
CA LEU A 169 46.32 14.04 -3.93
C LEU A 169 45.18 14.95 -3.48
N THR A 170 44.48 15.53 -4.45
CA THR A 170 43.41 16.51 -4.21
C THR A 170 42.22 16.22 -5.12
N GLY A 171 41.00 16.41 -4.59
CA GLY A 171 39.77 16.39 -5.38
C GLY A 171 39.65 15.18 -6.31
N ASP A 172 39.63 15.43 -7.63
CA ASP A 172 39.39 14.46 -8.71
C ASP A 172 40.46 13.37 -8.89
N ASP A 173 41.56 13.44 -8.13
CA ASP A 173 42.60 12.41 -8.13
C ASP A 173 42.10 11.06 -7.56
N LEU A 174 41.13 11.11 -6.64
CA LEU A 174 40.59 9.95 -5.92
C LEU A 174 39.10 9.82 -6.17
N LEU A 175 38.68 8.63 -6.61
CA LEU A 175 37.27 8.26 -6.74
C LEU A 175 36.85 7.53 -5.47
N VAL A 176 36.03 8.17 -4.65
CA VAL A 176 35.48 7.55 -3.43
C VAL A 176 34.27 6.72 -3.82
N LYS A 177 34.36 5.41 -3.59
CA LYS A 177 33.25 4.47 -3.72
C LYS A 177 32.71 4.11 -2.35
N ARG A 178 31.39 4.14 -2.24
CA ARG A 178 30.64 3.63 -1.09
C ARG A 178 30.21 2.21 -1.42
N GLU A 179 30.57 1.26 -0.57
CA GLU A 179 30.09 -0.11 -0.63
C GLU A 179 29.22 -0.41 0.57
N PHE A 180 28.11 -1.11 0.35
CA PHE A 180 27.21 -1.49 1.44
C PHE A 180 27.88 -2.43 2.44
N LYS A 181 27.66 -2.15 3.73
CA LYS A 181 28.12 -2.92 4.87
C LYS A 181 26.91 -3.48 5.62
N GLY A 182 26.67 -4.77 5.49
CA GLY A 182 25.58 -5.45 6.19
C GLY A 182 25.39 -6.87 5.70
N ASP A 183 24.40 -7.56 6.27
CA ASP A 183 24.03 -8.89 5.81
C ASP A 183 23.25 -8.79 4.48
N SER A 184 23.92 -9.11 3.38
CA SER A 184 23.32 -9.13 2.03
C SER A 184 22.19 -10.14 1.87
N LYS A 185 21.89 -10.98 2.86
CA LYS A 185 20.69 -11.85 2.85
C LYS A 185 19.45 -11.14 3.38
N ILE A 186 19.64 -10.15 4.25
CA ILE A 186 18.57 -9.42 4.93
C ILE A 186 18.32 -8.08 4.24
N PHE A 187 19.40 -7.43 3.82
CA PHE A 187 19.35 -6.11 3.21
C PHE A 187 19.94 -6.16 1.81
N GLU A 188 19.39 -5.33 0.94
CA GLU A 188 19.97 -5.01 -0.35
C GLU A 188 20.08 -3.49 -0.45
N ALA A 189 21.14 -3.00 -1.08
CA ALA A 189 21.41 -1.58 -1.14
C ALA A 189 21.89 -1.15 -2.52
N ASP A 190 21.68 0.12 -2.82
CA ASP A 190 22.23 0.77 -3.99
C ASP A 190 22.76 2.16 -3.61
N VAL A 191 23.75 2.60 -4.38
CA VAL A 191 24.44 3.87 -4.15
C VAL A 191 24.27 4.73 -5.38
N SER A 192 23.92 5.99 -5.15
CA SER A 192 23.78 6.99 -6.21
C SER A 192 25.05 7.10 -7.05
N PRO A 193 24.95 7.43 -8.35
CA PRO A 193 26.12 7.63 -9.21
C PRO A 193 27.08 8.70 -8.68
N GLU A 194 26.55 9.76 -8.05
CA GLU A 194 27.33 10.81 -7.39
C GLU A 194 27.93 10.36 -6.05
N GLY A 195 27.47 9.23 -5.51
CA GLY A 195 27.94 8.64 -4.28
C GLY A 195 27.44 9.33 -3.01
N ASN A 196 26.63 10.38 -3.06
CA ASN A 196 26.19 11.14 -1.89
C ASN A 196 25.00 10.52 -1.14
N LEU A 197 24.28 9.60 -1.79
CA LEU A 197 23.12 8.89 -1.24
C LEU A 197 23.31 7.38 -1.37
N MET A 198 22.89 6.65 -0.34
CA MET A 198 22.73 5.21 -0.36
C MET A 198 21.31 4.86 0.12
N VAL A 199 20.65 3.95 -0.58
CA VAL A 199 19.33 3.43 -0.20
C VAL A 199 19.47 1.95 0.10
N ILE A 200 18.97 1.55 1.26
CA ILE A 200 19.02 0.18 1.77
C ILE A 200 17.59 -0.27 2.02
N ILE A 201 17.22 -1.44 1.53
CA ILE A 201 15.89 -2.02 1.73
C ILE A 201 16.03 -3.32 2.50
N ASP A 202 15.19 -3.50 3.51
CA ASP A 202 14.97 -4.80 4.18
C ASP A 202 14.19 -5.72 3.25
N THR A 203 14.86 -6.77 2.76
CA THR A 203 14.34 -7.70 1.75
C THR A 203 13.66 -8.91 2.36
N ARG A 204 13.54 -8.98 3.70
CA ARG A 204 12.84 -10.09 4.35
C ARG A 204 11.38 -10.07 3.96
N GLU A 205 10.88 -11.21 3.50
CA GLU A 205 9.45 -11.43 3.37
C GLU A 205 8.86 -11.49 4.78
N ASP A 206 8.17 -10.42 5.18
CA ASP A 206 7.40 -10.43 6.41
C ASP A 206 6.08 -11.16 6.14
N GLU A 207 5.81 -12.23 6.89
CA GLU A 207 4.57 -13.00 6.79
C GLU A 207 3.34 -12.09 6.97
N GLU A 208 3.45 -11.03 7.76
CA GLU A 208 2.37 -10.06 7.93
C GLU A 208 2.12 -9.25 6.64
N LEU A 209 3.18 -8.83 5.93
CA LEU A 209 3.07 -8.12 4.64
C LEU A 209 2.48 -9.05 3.58
N LYS A 210 2.85 -10.33 3.60
CA LYS A 210 2.30 -11.37 2.72
C LYS A 210 0.81 -11.56 2.98
N MET A 211 0.40 -11.72 4.23
CA MET A 211 -1.02 -11.82 4.61
C MET A 211 -1.81 -10.57 4.23
N GLN A 212 -1.25 -9.38 4.41
CA GLN A 212 -1.86 -8.12 3.98
C GLN A 212 -2.04 -8.06 2.46
N GLY A 213 -1.05 -8.54 1.71
CA GLY A 213 -1.12 -8.71 0.26
C GLY A 213 -2.25 -9.63 -0.17
N CYS A 214 -2.38 -10.80 0.49
CA CYS A 214 -3.49 -11.73 0.27
C CYS A 214 -4.85 -11.07 0.55
N ALA A 215 -4.98 -10.32 1.65
CA ALA A 215 -6.21 -9.59 1.98
C ALA A 215 -6.60 -8.57 0.89
N ARG A 216 -5.62 -7.80 0.39
CA ARG A 216 -5.83 -6.85 -0.74
C ARG A 216 -6.22 -7.57 -2.03
N GLU A 217 -5.66 -8.75 -2.29
CA GLU A 217 -6.03 -9.55 -3.44
C GLU A 217 -7.48 -10.05 -3.34
N VAL A 218 -7.93 -10.49 -2.15
CA VAL A 218 -9.33 -10.85 -1.89
C VAL A 218 -10.25 -9.67 -2.17
N ILE A 219 -9.95 -8.47 -1.65
CA ILE A 219 -10.72 -7.25 -1.93
C ILE A 219 -10.80 -7.02 -3.45
N THR A 220 -9.66 -7.06 -4.14
CA THR A 220 -9.57 -6.83 -5.57
C THR A 220 -10.41 -7.85 -6.35
N ARG A 221 -10.38 -9.11 -5.95
CA ARG A 221 -11.14 -10.19 -6.59
C ARG A 221 -12.63 -10.01 -6.38
N VAL A 222 -13.08 -9.70 -5.16
CA VAL A 222 -14.50 -9.41 -4.88
C VAL A 222 -15.00 -8.20 -5.67
N GLN A 223 -14.19 -7.13 -5.76
CA GLN A 223 -14.58 -5.95 -6.56
C GLN A 223 -14.64 -6.27 -8.06
N LYS A 224 -13.76 -7.13 -8.58
CA LYS A 224 -13.86 -7.65 -9.96
C LYS A 224 -15.13 -8.48 -10.16
N LEU A 225 -15.50 -9.31 -9.18
CA LEU A 225 -16.75 -10.08 -9.20
C LEU A 225 -17.99 -9.18 -9.23
N ARG A 226 -18.02 -8.13 -8.42
CA ARG A 226 -19.09 -7.11 -8.46
C ARG A 226 -19.26 -6.53 -9.85
N LYS A 227 -18.17 -6.07 -10.46
CA LYS A 227 -18.18 -5.50 -11.82
C LYS A 227 -18.65 -6.51 -12.85
N LYS A 228 -18.20 -7.77 -12.78
CA LYS A 228 -18.62 -8.86 -13.68
C LYS A 228 -20.11 -9.17 -13.55
N ALA A 229 -20.67 -9.04 -12.34
CA ALA A 229 -22.09 -9.21 -12.06
C ALA A 229 -22.94 -7.96 -12.41
N GLY A 230 -22.33 -6.86 -12.87
CA GLY A 230 -23.04 -5.62 -13.16
C GLY A 230 -23.44 -4.80 -11.93
N LEU A 231 -22.85 -5.08 -10.76
CA LEU A 231 -23.13 -4.38 -9.51
C LEU A 231 -22.29 -3.11 -9.38
N VAL A 232 -22.86 -2.07 -8.76
CA VAL A 232 -22.15 -0.85 -8.38
C VAL A 232 -21.68 -0.90 -6.92
N VAL A 233 -20.77 -0.01 -6.53
CA VAL A 233 -20.15 -0.02 -5.18
C VAL A 233 -21.19 0.17 -4.06
N GLN A 234 -22.29 0.87 -4.34
CA GLN A 234 -23.37 1.13 -3.38
C GLN A 234 -24.27 -0.10 -3.15
N ASP A 235 -24.24 -1.09 -4.04
CA ASP A 235 -25.07 -2.29 -3.92
C ASP A 235 -24.62 -3.12 -2.72
N LYS A 236 -25.58 -3.41 -1.83
CA LYS A 236 -25.35 -4.29 -0.68
C LYS A 236 -25.21 -5.72 -1.16
N ILE A 237 -24.17 -6.40 -0.68
CA ILE A 237 -23.91 -7.81 -0.96
C ILE A 237 -23.45 -8.50 0.31
N HIS A 238 -23.65 -9.82 0.36
CA HIS A 238 -22.91 -10.69 1.27
C HIS A 238 -21.84 -11.44 0.50
N VAL A 239 -20.69 -11.65 1.14
CA VAL A 239 -19.55 -12.37 0.57
C VAL A 239 -19.30 -13.61 1.41
N TYR A 240 -19.25 -14.76 0.75
CA TYR A 240 -18.91 -16.02 1.37
C TYR A 240 -17.65 -16.61 0.73
N PHE A 241 -16.83 -17.31 1.51
CA PHE A 241 -15.61 -17.92 1.03
C PHE A 241 -15.39 -19.34 1.57
N GLU A 242 -14.74 -20.18 0.77
CA GLU A 242 -14.30 -21.52 1.16
C GLU A 242 -12.93 -21.78 0.56
N GLU A 243 -11.97 -22.18 1.38
CA GLU A 243 -10.61 -22.51 0.96
C GLU A 243 -10.42 -24.02 0.84
N LYS A 244 -9.81 -24.49 -0.25
CA LYS A 244 -9.43 -25.90 -0.38
C LYS A 244 -8.31 -26.21 0.62
N GLY A 245 -8.66 -26.89 1.70
CA GLY A 245 -7.78 -27.16 2.85
C GLY A 245 -8.41 -26.82 4.20
N GLY A 246 -9.59 -26.18 4.20
CA GLY A 246 -10.33 -25.83 5.41
C GLY A 246 -10.07 -24.40 5.89
N GLU A 247 -10.63 -24.05 7.05
CA GLU A 247 -10.67 -22.68 7.58
C GLU A 247 -9.32 -22.14 8.10
N GLN A 248 -8.25 -22.95 8.06
CA GLN A 248 -6.89 -22.60 8.51
C GLN A 248 -5.91 -22.36 7.36
N GLY A 249 -6.38 -22.29 6.12
CA GLY A 249 -5.50 -21.98 5.00
C GLY A 249 -4.95 -20.53 5.04
N PRO A 250 -3.93 -20.23 4.22
CA PRO A 250 -3.28 -18.92 4.19
C PRO A 250 -4.24 -17.77 3.88
N ILE A 251 -5.25 -18.00 3.04
CA ILE A 251 -6.19 -16.94 2.65
C ILE A 251 -7.26 -16.75 3.72
N SER A 252 -7.75 -17.84 4.30
CA SER A 252 -8.64 -17.79 5.45
C SER A 252 -7.98 -17.02 6.59
N THR A 253 -6.73 -17.34 6.92
CA THR A 253 -5.96 -16.62 7.96
C THR A 253 -5.75 -15.14 7.61
N ALA A 254 -5.48 -14.81 6.34
CA ALA A 254 -5.38 -13.43 5.89
C ALA A 254 -6.70 -12.65 6.04
N ILE A 255 -7.84 -13.26 5.68
CA ILE A 255 -9.17 -12.67 5.86
C ILE A 255 -9.45 -12.44 7.35
N GLN A 256 -9.10 -13.40 8.22
CA GLN A 256 -9.31 -13.31 9.66
C GLN A 256 -8.46 -12.21 10.30
N SER A 257 -7.20 -12.07 9.89
CA SER A 257 -6.26 -11.08 10.44
C SER A 257 -6.56 -9.66 9.97
N PHE A 258 -6.98 -9.48 8.72
CA PHE A 258 -7.24 -8.17 8.12
C PHE A 258 -8.73 -7.89 7.88
N LEU A 259 -9.61 -8.54 8.63
CA LEU A 259 -11.06 -8.37 8.50
C LEU A 259 -11.51 -6.89 8.56
N PRO A 260 -11.00 -6.04 9.47
CA PRO A 260 -11.34 -4.61 9.50
C PRO A 260 -11.09 -3.87 8.17
N MET A 261 -9.93 -4.12 7.56
CA MET A 261 -9.55 -3.54 6.27
C MET A 261 -10.48 -4.02 5.14
N ILE A 262 -10.79 -5.31 5.13
CA ILE A 262 -11.65 -5.90 4.09
C ILE A 262 -13.09 -5.40 4.24
N ALA A 263 -13.61 -5.39 5.47
CA ALA A 263 -14.98 -4.98 5.78
C ALA A 263 -15.21 -3.49 5.50
N SER A 264 -14.26 -2.61 5.82
CA SER A 264 -14.35 -1.18 5.51
C SER A 264 -14.37 -0.90 4.01
N THR A 265 -13.58 -1.66 3.23
CA THR A 265 -13.47 -1.46 1.77
C THR A 265 -14.64 -2.08 1.00
N LEU A 266 -15.12 -3.25 1.42
CA LEU A 266 -16.23 -3.94 0.76
C LEU A 266 -17.60 -3.50 1.30
N GLY A 267 -17.67 -2.93 2.51
CA GLY A 267 -18.93 -2.64 3.18
C GLY A 267 -19.68 -3.90 3.67
N THR A 268 -18.99 -5.04 3.73
CA THR A 268 -19.48 -6.32 4.26
C THR A 268 -18.29 -7.13 4.78
N ALA A 269 -18.50 -7.88 5.87
CA ALA A 269 -17.53 -8.85 6.35
C ALA A 269 -17.67 -10.16 5.54
N PRO A 270 -16.63 -10.65 4.86
CA PRO A 270 -16.66 -11.98 4.27
C PRO A 270 -16.80 -13.05 5.35
N ALA A 271 -17.65 -14.04 5.10
CA ALA A 271 -17.92 -15.12 6.02
C ALA A 271 -17.58 -16.49 5.41
N PRO A 272 -17.30 -17.52 6.22
CA PRO A 272 -17.17 -18.88 5.72
C PRO A 272 -18.43 -19.33 4.94
N LEU A 273 -18.25 -20.12 3.89
CA LEU A 273 -19.35 -20.65 3.07
C LEU A 273 -20.30 -21.53 3.88
N SER A 274 -19.83 -22.13 4.97
CA SER A 274 -20.64 -22.87 5.96
C SER A 274 -21.74 -22.02 6.60
N LEU A 275 -21.60 -20.70 6.62
CA LEU A 275 -22.59 -19.75 7.13
C LEU A 275 -23.54 -19.20 6.04
N GLN A 276 -23.39 -19.64 4.78
CA GLN A 276 -24.28 -19.22 3.72
C GLN A 276 -25.69 -19.79 3.93
N PRO A 277 -26.74 -18.96 4.05
CA PRO A 277 -28.11 -19.46 4.17
C PRO A 277 -28.53 -20.23 2.91
N ALA A 278 -29.23 -21.34 3.09
CA ALA A 278 -29.72 -22.15 1.96
C ALA A 278 -30.67 -21.38 1.01
N HIS A 279 -31.39 -20.37 1.54
CA HIS A 279 -32.29 -19.51 0.77
C HIS A 279 -31.59 -18.29 0.15
N SER A 280 -30.28 -18.10 0.40
CA SER A 280 -29.52 -17.00 -0.19
C SER A 280 -29.32 -17.23 -1.69
N VAL A 281 -29.48 -16.17 -2.49
CA VAL A 281 -29.31 -16.25 -3.94
C VAL A 281 -27.89 -15.81 -4.32
N PRO A 282 -27.03 -16.73 -4.81
CA PRO A 282 -25.70 -16.36 -5.31
C PRO A 282 -25.86 -15.57 -6.61
N ILE A 283 -25.18 -14.42 -6.70
CA ILE A 283 -25.15 -13.57 -7.88
C ILE A 283 -24.02 -14.04 -8.81
N VAL A 284 -22.84 -14.24 -8.24
CA VAL A 284 -21.67 -14.74 -8.97
C VAL A 284 -20.79 -15.57 -8.04
N THR A 285 -20.28 -16.67 -8.58
CA THR A 285 -19.34 -17.56 -7.90
C THR A 285 -18.10 -17.71 -8.77
N GLU A 286 -16.93 -17.63 -8.15
CA GLU A 286 -15.65 -17.87 -8.83
C GLU A 286 -14.73 -18.67 -7.92
N GLU A 287 -14.06 -19.65 -8.51
CA GLU A 287 -12.93 -20.33 -7.87
C GLU A 287 -11.65 -19.59 -8.25
N ALA A 288 -11.10 -18.85 -7.30
CA ALA A 288 -9.89 -18.07 -7.48
C ALA A 288 -8.68 -18.87 -7.00
N LYS A 289 -7.69 -19.02 -7.88
CA LYS A 289 -6.37 -19.51 -7.49
C LYS A 289 -5.54 -18.34 -6.96
N PHE A 290 -5.05 -18.50 -5.75
CA PHE A 290 -4.00 -17.69 -5.13
C PHE A 290 -2.74 -18.58 -5.10
N ALA A 291 -1.56 -17.98 -4.94
CA ALA A 291 -0.26 -18.65 -5.17
C ALA A 291 -0.21 -20.14 -4.75
N ASP A 292 -0.50 -20.42 -3.48
CA ASP A 292 -0.37 -21.77 -2.90
C ASP A 292 -1.72 -22.42 -2.53
N SER A 293 -2.85 -21.77 -2.85
CA SER A 293 -4.18 -22.23 -2.41
C SER A 293 -5.30 -21.74 -3.33
N SER A 294 -6.43 -22.46 -3.35
CA SER A 294 -7.61 -22.05 -4.12
C SER A 294 -8.78 -21.75 -3.19
N VAL A 295 -9.40 -20.59 -3.40
CA VAL A 295 -10.57 -20.14 -2.65
C VAL A 295 -11.74 -19.94 -3.57
N LYS A 296 -12.86 -20.55 -3.21
CA LYS A 296 -14.15 -20.29 -3.80
C LYS A 296 -14.74 -19.05 -3.14
N LEU A 297 -14.99 -18.02 -3.94
CA LEU A 297 -15.67 -16.80 -3.52
C LEU A 297 -17.08 -16.78 -4.09
N VAL A 298 -18.05 -16.50 -3.23
CA VAL A 298 -19.46 -16.37 -3.58
C VAL A 298 -19.93 -14.98 -3.19
N VAL A 299 -20.36 -14.20 -4.18
CA VAL A 299 -21.06 -12.94 -3.95
C VAL A 299 -22.55 -13.22 -4.07
N ALA A 300 -23.28 -13.01 -2.98
CA ALA A 300 -24.71 -13.28 -2.89
C ALA A 300 -25.50 -12.01 -2.58
N ARG A 301 -26.80 -12.05 -2.91
CA ARG A 301 -27.74 -11.04 -2.41
C ARG A 301 -27.77 -11.09 -0.88
N PRO A 302 -27.91 -9.94 -0.20
CA PRO A 302 -28.11 -9.91 1.25
C PRO A 302 -29.29 -10.81 1.63
N ALA A 303 -29.05 -11.71 2.58
CA ALA A 303 -30.01 -12.66 3.09
C ALA A 303 -29.85 -12.74 4.61
N VAL A 304 -30.94 -12.96 5.31
CA VAL A 304 -30.92 -13.08 6.76
C VAL A 304 -30.42 -14.46 7.20
N LEU A 305 -29.77 -14.51 8.35
CA LEU A 305 -29.43 -15.77 9.01
C LEU A 305 -30.42 -16.01 10.15
N PHE A 306 -30.68 -17.28 10.44
CA PHE A 306 -31.52 -17.69 11.55
C PHE A 306 -30.67 -18.36 12.63
N ALA A 307 -31.13 -18.29 13.88
CA ALA A 307 -30.52 -19.02 14.99
C ALA A 307 -30.58 -20.55 14.78
N ALA A 308 -29.85 -21.27 15.63
CA ALA A 308 -29.92 -22.73 15.65
C ALA A 308 -31.35 -23.22 15.98
N ALA A 309 -31.68 -24.43 15.51
CA ALA A 309 -33.03 -24.96 15.54
C ALA A 309 -33.62 -25.06 16.96
N ASP A 310 -32.77 -25.26 17.98
CA ASP A 310 -33.12 -25.28 19.40
C ASP A 310 -33.65 -23.93 19.92
N VAL A 311 -33.09 -22.82 19.45
CA VAL A 311 -33.56 -21.47 19.81
C VAL A 311 -34.90 -21.18 19.13
N LEU A 312 -35.04 -21.59 17.87
CA LEU A 312 -36.25 -21.40 17.07
C LEU A 312 -37.41 -22.31 17.53
N ALA A 313 -37.11 -23.49 18.08
CA ALA A 313 -38.10 -24.45 18.57
C ALA A 313 -38.99 -23.89 19.70
N LYS A 314 -38.56 -22.82 20.40
CA LYS A 314 -39.38 -22.13 21.40
C LYS A 314 -40.70 -21.61 20.84
N HIS A 315 -40.74 -21.29 19.55
CA HIS A 315 -41.92 -20.76 18.86
C HIS A 315 -42.64 -21.80 18.01
N GLU A 316 -42.11 -23.03 17.93
CA GLU A 316 -42.64 -24.12 17.10
C GLU A 316 -44.06 -24.52 17.49
N ALA A 317 -44.39 -24.44 18.79
CA ALA A 317 -45.74 -24.66 19.30
C ALA A 317 -46.78 -23.64 18.79
N THR A 318 -46.32 -22.49 18.27
CA THR A 318 -47.16 -21.39 17.79
C THR A 318 -47.21 -21.35 16.25
N VAL A 319 -46.04 -21.40 15.60
CA VAL A 319 -45.90 -21.49 14.14
C VAL A 319 -44.73 -22.44 13.85
N PRO A 320 -44.89 -23.42 12.92
CA PRO A 320 -43.80 -24.31 12.53
C PRO A 320 -42.57 -23.52 12.05
N VAL A 321 -41.37 -23.98 12.43
CA VAL A 321 -40.10 -23.32 12.12
C VAL A 321 -39.91 -23.09 10.62
N GLU A 322 -40.26 -24.07 9.80
CA GLU A 322 -40.19 -23.97 8.34
C GLU A 322 -41.08 -22.85 7.78
N GLN A 323 -42.26 -22.63 8.36
CA GLN A 323 -43.20 -21.63 7.86
C GLN A 323 -42.72 -20.21 8.14
N PHE A 324 -42.28 -19.91 9.38
CA PHE A 324 -41.82 -18.56 9.68
C PHE A 324 -40.45 -18.26 9.07
N THR A 325 -39.55 -19.25 8.97
CA THR A 325 -38.25 -19.06 8.29
C THR A 325 -38.45 -18.82 6.79
N ALA A 326 -39.33 -19.57 6.13
CA ALA A 326 -39.69 -19.34 4.73
C ALA A 326 -40.36 -17.97 4.53
N TYR A 327 -41.25 -17.57 5.44
CA TYR A 327 -41.91 -16.27 5.40
C TYR A 327 -40.89 -15.13 5.47
N VAL A 328 -40.04 -15.11 6.49
CA VAL A 328 -39.02 -14.07 6.65
C VAL A 328 -37.99 -14.10 5.52
N ALA A 329 -37.58 -15.29 5.06
CA ALA A 329 -36.67 -15.42 3.90
C ALA A 329 -37.28 -14.90 2.59
N SER A 330 -38.60 -14.89 2.45
CA SER A 330 -39.31 -14.36 1.27
C SER A 330 -39.51 -12.84 1.32
N MET A 331 -39.38 -12.21 2.49
CA MET A 331 -39.48 -10.76 2.64
C MET A 331 -38.31 -10.05 1.95
N LYS A 332 -38.54 -8.82 1.49
CA LYS A 332 -37.42 -7.99 1.00
C LYS A 332 -36.46 -7.72 2.15
N TYR A 333 -35.17 -7.90 1.90
CA TYR A 333 -34.14 -7.71 2.92
C TYR A 333 -34.22 -6.33 3.61
N GLU A 334 -34.52 -5.27 2.87
CA GLU A 334 -34.65 -3.92 3.43
C GLU A 334 -35.82 -3.81 4.41
N ASP A 335 -36.95 -4.46 4.14
CA ASP A 335 -38.11 -4.45 5.02
C ASP A 335 -37.79 -5.18 6.33
N VAL A 336 -37.08 -6.32 6.24
CA VAL A 336 -36.62 -7.08 7.40
C VAL A 336 -35.60 -6.28 8.21
N LYS A 337 -34.67 -5.60 7.53
CA LYS A 337 -33.67 -4.75 8.16
C LYS A 337 -34.32 -3.59 8.93
N VAL A 338 -35.24 -2.86 8.32
CA VAL A 338 -35.97 -1.76 8.98
C VAL A 338 -36.73 -2.28 10.20
N ALA A 339 -37.36 -3.45 10.12
CA ALA A 339 -38.05 -4.06 11.25
C ALA A 339 -37.09 -4.44 12.41
N LEU A 340 -35.92 -5.00 12.09
CA LEU A 340 -34.92 -5.39 13.09
C LEU A 340 -34.15 -4.21 13.68
N GLU A 341 -34.06 -3.07 12.98
CA GLU A 341 -33.46 -1.82 13.46
C GLU A 341 -34.48 -0.90 14.17
N SER A 342 -35.75 -1.28 14.20
CA SER A 342 -36.82 -0.53 14.88
C SER A 342 -36.72 -0.61 16.41
N ALA A 343 -37.48 0.23 17.12
CA ALA A 343 -37.48 0.27 18.59
C ALA A 343 -37.81 -1.08 19.26
N ASP A 344 -38.61 -1.91 18.59
CA ASP A 344 -39.00 -3.25 19.07
C ASP A 344 -38.03 -4.35 18.61
N ALA A 345 -37.07 -4.01 17.74
CA ALA A 345 -36.01 -4.86 17.21
C ALA A 345 -36.48 -6.29 16.86
N SER A 346 -37.63 -6.42 16.20
CA SER A 346 -38.24 -7.71 15.93
C SER A 346 -39.06 -7.74 14.63
N VAL A 347 -39.18 -8.92 14.05
CA VAL A 347 -39.99 -9.19 12.85
C VAL A 347 -41.19 -10.03 13.26
N SER A 348 -42.39 -9.51 13.03
CA SER A 348 -43.63 -10.24 13.30
C SER A 348 -44.00 -11.15 12.14
N VAL A 349 -44.19 -12.43 12.42
CA VAL A 349 -44.76 -13.41 11.49
C VAL A 349 -46.15 -13.78 11.97
N ARG A 350 -47.15 -13.65 11.08
CA ARG A 350 -48.55 -13.99 11.38
C ARG A 350 -49.00 -15.14 10.50
N ASN A 351 -49.64 -16.13 11.12
CA ASN A 351 -50.47 -17.13 10.44
C ASN A 351 -51.95 -16.85 10.79
N ALA A 352 -52.89 -17.56 10.15
CA ALA A 352 -54.34 -17.38 10.31
C ALA A 352 -54.83 -17.46 11.77
N THR A 353 -54.09 -18.13 12.65
CA THR A 353 -54.47 -18.38 14.05
C THR A 353 -53.47 -17.89 15.09
N ALA A 354 -52.28 -17.41 14.70
CA ALA A 354 -51.22 -17.09 15.65
C ALA A 354 -50.21 -16.05 15.13
N GLN A 355 -49.53 -15.36 16.05
CA GLN A 355 -48.45 -14.40 15.75
C GLN A 355 -47.20 -14.75 16.56
N VAL A 356 -46.05 -14.79 15.88
CA VAL A 356 -44.72 -14.95 16.48
C VAL A 356 -43.92 -13.67 16.24
N MET A 357 -43.16 -13.23 17.23
CA MET A 357 -42.23 -12.10 17.09
C MET A 357 -40.81 -12.63 17.19
N LEU A 358 -40.05 -12.49 16.11
CA LEU A 358 -38.66 -12.93 16.04
C LEU A 358 -37.73 -11.77 16.35
N LYS A 359 -36.91 -11.88 17.40
CA LYS A 359 -36.02 -10.82 17.88
C LYS A 359 -34.71 -10.75 17.10
N ALA A 360 -34.28 -9.54 16.82
CA ALA A 360 -32.97 -9.22 16.24
C ALA A 360 -31.84 -9.71 17.16
N ASN A 361 -30.79 -10.24 16.55
CA ASN A 361 -29.59 -10.74 17.23
C ASN A 361 -29.83 -11.88 18.23
N VAL A 362 -31.02 -12.51 18.19
CA VAL A 362 -31.35 -13.68 19.01
C VAL A 362 -31.87 -14.80 18.11
N GLU A 363 -32.87 -14.49 17.28
CA GLU A 363 -33.53 -15.47 16.40
C GLU A 363 -33.25 -15.18 14.93
N VAL A 364 -33.14 -13.89 14.57
CA VAL A 364 -32.86 -13.42 13.20
C VAL A 364 -31.66 -12.47 13.22
N PHE A 365 -30.77 -12.64 12.24
CA PHE A 365 -29.53 -11.92 12.10
C PHE A 365 -29.40 -11.36 10.69
N LEU A 366 -28.94 -10.12 10.58
CA LEU A 366 -28.81 -9.44 9.29
C LEU A 366 -27.54 -9.82 8.53
N ASP A 367 -26.51 -10.25 9.24
CA ASP A 367 -25.21 -10.61 8.68
C ASP A 367 -24.54 -11.73 9.49
N ALA A 368 -23.48 -12.32 8.94
CA ALA A 368 -22.73 -13.36 9.62
C ALA A 368 -22.01 -12.85 10.89
N LYS A 369 -21.72 -11.55 10.97
CA LYS A 369 -21.03 -10.93 12.12
C LYS A 369 -21.92 -10.91 13.35
N SER A 370 -23.16 -10.46 13.22
CA SER A 370 -24.18 -10.48 14.27
C SER A 370 -24.51 -11.90 14.71
N PHE A 371 -24.60 -12.84 13.77
CA PHE A 371 -24.77 -14.26 14.06
C PHE A 371 -23.59 -14.85 14.86
N ALA A 372 -22.34 -14.54 14.46
CA ALA A 372 -21.14 -14.98 15.16
C ALA A 372 -21.10 -14.44 16.60
N LYS A 373 -21.49 -13.18 16.80
CA LYS A 373 -21.55 -12.55 18.13
C LYS A 373 -22.52 -13.23 19.08
N SER A 374 -23.66 -13.72 18.58
CA SER A 374 -24.66 -14.41 19.40
C SER A 374 -24.37 -15.90 19.60
N SER A 375 -23.72 -16.56 18.65
CA SER A 375 -23.50 -18.02 18.72
C SER A 375 -22.34 -18.44 19.63
N ALA A 376 -21.47 -17.50 20.04
CA ALA A 376 -20.30 -17.72 20.91
C ALA A 376 -19.38 -18.88 20.46
N LYS A 377 -19.42 -19.26 19.18
CA LYS A 377 -18.57 -20.33 18.64
C LYS A 377 -17.12 -19.83 18.55
N PRO A 378 -16.14 -20.53 19.13
CA PRO A 378 -14.75 -20.09 19.14
C PRO A 378 -14.16 -19.96 17.71
N GLU A 379 -14.61 -20.81 16.79
CA GLU A 379 -14.23 -20.81 15.37
C GLU A 379 -14.69 -19.54 14.62
N LEU A 380 -15.69 -18.83 15.13
CA LEU A 380 -16.24 -17.61 14.53
C LEU A 380 -15.85 -16.34 15.30
N ALA A 381 -15.06 -16.46 16.38
CA ALA A 381 -14.67 -15.32 17.22
C ALA A 381 -13.87 -14.26 16.45
N TRP A 382 -13.21 -14.62 15.35
CA TRP A 382 -12.51 -13.67 14.51
C TRP A 382 -13.46 -12.72 13.74
N LEU A 383 -14.71 -13.13 13.47
CA LEU A 383 -15.73 -12.28 12.81
C LEU A 383 -16.22 -11.15 13.72
N THR A 384 -16.06 -11.30 15.04
CA THR A 384 -16.52 -10.32 16.02
C THR A 384 -15.45 -9.28 16.36
N LYS A 385 -14.22 -9.41 15.84
CA LYS A 385 -13.19 -8.37 15.96
C LYS A 385 -13.75 -7.04 15.44
N GLU A 386 -13.69 -6.01 16.28
CA GLU A 386 -14.16 -4.68 15.91
C GLU A 386 -13.28 -4.11 14.80
N ALA A 387 -13.91 -3.32 13.92
CA ALA A 387 -13.26 -2.71 12.76
C ALA A 387 -12.50 -1.45 13.16
#